data_AF-J2YAI1-F1
#
_entry.id   AF-J2YAI1-F1
#
_cell.length_a   1.000
_cell.length_b   1.000
_cell.length_c   1.000
_cell.angle_alpha   90.00
_cell.angle_beta   90.00
_cell.angle_gamma   90.00
#
_symmetry.space_group_name_H-M   'P 1'
#
loop_
_entity.id
_entity.type
_entity.pdbx_description
1 polymer ?
#
loop_
_entity_poly.entity_id
_entity_poly.type
_entity_poly.pdbx_seq_one_letter_code
_entity_poly.pdbx_strand_id
1 'polypeptide(L)'
;MIAGSGFCLESPVPVLSPTLYAELNLQTATTLLIPTEHAERALYVLSGEALLDGEPVEPHSLVILPVGEEMTLFAESDCHAVLFGGAPLDGPRRMNWNFVSSDPARIDEARQRWAAGDWPTVPGESERIELP
;
A
#
# COMPACT_ATOMS: atom_id res chain seq x y z
N MET A 1 2.70 3.07 -12.88
CA MET A 1 3.34 3.25 -11.55
C MET A 1 2.73 4.45 -10.86
N ILE A 2 2.24 4.29 -9.63
CA ILE A 2 1.72 5.38 -8.80
C ILE A 2 2.88 6.00 -8.00
N ALA A 3 3.65 5.18 -7.28
CA ALA A 3 4.81 5.62 -6.49
C ALA A 3 5.92 4.57 -6.51
N GLY A 4 7.17 5.02 -6.37
CA GLY A 4 8.34 4.15 -6.39
C GLY A 4 8.62 3.52 -7.77
N SER A 5 9.13 2.29 -7.80
CA SER A 5 9.62 1.64 -9.03
C SER A 5 9.20 0.17 -9.12
N GLY A 6 9.15 -0.34 -10.35
CA GLY A 6 8.86 -1.75 -10.64
C GLY A 6 8.61 -1.98 -12.13
N PHE A 7 8.81 -3.20 -12.62
CA PHE A 7 8.58 -3.55 -14.04
C PHE A 7 9.39 -2.69 -15.03
N CYS A 8 10.63 -2.33 -14.66
CA CYS A 8 11.47 -1.38 -15.39
C CYS A 8 10.85 0.03 -15.56
N LEU A 9 9.87 0.38 -14.73
CA LEU A 9 9.23 1.70 -14.69
C LEU A 9 9.54 2.40 -13.37
N GLU A 10 9.53 3.73 -13.39
CA GLU A 10 9.76 4.59 -12.23
C GLU A 10 8.72 5.70 -12.18
N SER A 11 8.15 5.94 -11.00
CA SER A 11 7.22 7.05 -10.74
C SER A 11 7.99 8.33 -10.41
N PRO A 12 7.53 9.52 -10.85
CA PRO A 12 8.12 10.79 -10.44
C PRO A 12 7.79 11.18 -8.99
N VAL A 13 6.92 10.44 -8.31
CA VAL A 13 6.54 10.73 -6.92
C VAL A 13 7.71 10.40 -5.99
N PRO A 14 8.24 11.38 -5.21
CA PRO A 14 9.33 11.12 -4.29
C PRO A 14 8.90 10.18 -3.17
N VAL A 15 9.75 9.20 -2.88
CA VAL A 15 9.57 8.22 -1.80
C VAL A 15 10.80 8.21 -0.88
N LEU A 16 10.60 7.89 0.40
CA LEU A 16 11.67 7.90 1.41
C LEU A 16 12.33 6.53 1.62
N SER A 17 11.83 5.50 0.93
CA SER A 17 12.27 4.11 1.00
C SER A 17 11.96 3.40 -0.31
N PRO A 18 12.64 2.28 -0.65
CA PRO A 18 12.24 1.43 -1.77
C PRO A 18 10.75 1.08 -1.66
N THR A 19 10.00 1.49 -2.67
CA THR A 19 8.53 1.44 -2.68
C THR A 19 8.08 0.84 -4.01
N LEU A 20 7.09 -0.03 -3.94
CA LEU A 20 6.32 -0.53 -5.06
C LEU A 20 4.89 -0.05 -4.85
N TYR A 21 4.34 0.70 -5.80
CA TYR A 21 2.92 0.98 -5.86
C TYR A 21 2.51 1.12 -7.32
N ALA A 22 1.87 0.07 -7.85
CA ALA A 22 1.41 -0.03 -9.22
C ALA A 22 -0.09 -0.30 -9.28
N GLU A 23 -0.78 0.48 -10.11
CA GLU A 23 -2.11 0.14 -10.60
C GLU A 23 -1.98 -0.82 -11.78
N LEU A 24 -2.77 -1.88 -11.78
CA LEU A 24 -2.81 -2.91 -12.79
C LEU A 24 -4.19 -2.90 -13.45
N ASN A 25 -4.24 -2.54 -14.73
CA ASN A 25 -5.40 -2.68 -15.58
C ASN A 25 -5.10 -3.77 -16.61
N LEU A 26 -5.55 -4.99 -16.35
CA LEU A 26 -5.28 -6.18 -17.16
C LEU A 26 -6.50 -6.49 -18.02
N GLN A 27 -6.28 -6.78 -19.30
CA GLN A 27 -7.34 -7.28 -20.18
C GLN A 27 -7.55 -8.77 -19.94
N THR A 28 -8.74 -9.26 -20.27
CA THR A 28 -9.07 -10.69 -20.27
C THR A 28 -7.98 -11.53 -20.96
N ALA A 29 -7.63 -12.67 -20.37
CA ALA A 29 -6.59 -13.59 -20.80
C ALA A 29 -5.14 -13.01 -20.79
N THR A 30 -4.91 -11.93 -20.05
CA THR A 30 -3.55 -11.40 -19.82
C THR A 30 -2.86 -12.16 -18.69
N THR A 31 -1.57 -12.45 -18.88
CA THR A 31 -0.70 -12.98 -17.83
C THR A 31 0.36 -11.94 -17.49
N LEU A 32 0.56 -11.69 -16.20
CA LEU A 32 1.59 -10.81 -15.65
C LEU A 32 2.48 -11.61 -14.70
N LEU A 33 3.78 -11.65 -14.98
CA LEU A 33 4.78 -12.13 -14.01
C LEU A 33 5.07 -11.02 -13.00
N ILE A 34 4.92 -11.31 -11.72
CA ILE A 34 5.24 -10.40 -10.61
C ILE A 34 6.66 -10.74 -10.12
N PRO A 35 7.67 -9.91 -10.45
CA PRO A 35 9.06 -10.21 -10.13
C PRO A 35 9.37 -9.96 -8.65
N THR A 36 10.50 -10.51 -8.18
CA THR A 36 10.99 -10.36 -6.80
C THR A 36 11.82 -9.09 -6.59
N GLU A 37 11.54 -8.02 -7.33
CA GLU A 37 12.27 -6.74 -7.26
C GLU A 37 12.16 -6.08 -5.87
N HIS A 38 11.06 -6.35 -5.16
CA HIS A 38 10.81 -5.89 -3.80
C HIS A 38 10.55 -7.07 -2.87
N ALA A 39 11.03 -6.97 -1.63
CA ALA A 39 10.95 -8.06 -0.66
C ALA A 39 9.50 -8.30 -0.20
N GLU A 40 8.86 -7.26 0.35
CA GLU A 40 7.47 -7.32 0.77
C GLU A 40 6.57 -6.85 -0.38
N ARG A 41 5.60 -7.67 -0.76
CA ARG A 41 4.66 -7.39 -1.86
C ARG A 41 3.28 -7.92 -1.47
N ALA A 42 2.24 -7.18 -1.86
CA ALA A 42 0.86 -7.59 -1.69
C ALA A 42 0.02 -7.18 -2.90
N LEU A 43 -0.91 -8.04 -3.28
CA LEU A 43 -1.87 -7.82 -4.35
C LEU A 43 -3.25 -7.57 -3.76
N TYR A 44 -3.92 -6.52 -4.24
CA TYR A 44 -5.31 -6.23 -3.89
C TYR A 44 -6.14 -6.14 -5.18
N VAL A 45 -7.12 -7.03 -5.34
CA VAL A 45 -7.99 -7.05 -6.52
C VAL A 45 -9.20 -6.15 -6.25
N LEU A 46 -9.38 -5.09 -7.04
CA LEU A 46 -10.53 -4.19 -6.92
C LEU A 46 -11.75 -4.74 -7.65
N SER A 47 -11.56 -5.31 -8.84
CA SER A 47 -12.63 -5.86 -9.65
C SER A 47 -12.12 -6.83 -10.72
N GLY A 48 -13.01 -7.67 -11.24
CA GLY A 48 -12.69 -8.70 -12.22
C GLY A 48 -12.33 -10.03 -11.55
N GLU A 49 -11.98 -11.00 -12.38
CA GLU A 49 -11.62 -12.36 -11.98
C GLU A 49 -10.14 -12.59 -12.32
N ALA A 50 -9.38 -13.11 -11.36
CA ALA A 50 -7.97 -13.36 -11.53
C ALA A 50 -7.52 -14.60 -10.76
N LEU A 51 -6.54 -15.30 -11.32
CA LEU A 51 -5.83 -16.40 -10.69
C LEU A 51 -4.41 -15.96 -10.34
N LEU A 52 -3.95 -16.28 -9.13
CA LEU A 52 -2.57 -16.12 -8.71
C LEU A 52 -1.94 -17.52 -8.59
N ASP A 53 -1.00 -17.82 -9.48
CA ASP A 53 -0.41 -19.16 -9.66
C ASP A 53 -1.46 -20.28 -9.82
N GLY A 54 -2.56 -19.96 -10.48
CA GLY A 54 -3.67 -20.88 -10.74
C GLY A 54 -4.73 -20.92 -9.65
N GLU A 55 -4.53 -20.26 -8.52
CA GLU A 55 -5.52 -20.17 -7.44
C GLU A 55 -6.37 -18.91 -7.58
N PRO A 56 -7.71 -19.00 -7.46
CA PRO A 56 -8.58 -17.84 -7.61
C PRO A 56 -8.37 -16.82 -6.49
N VAL A 57 -8.30 -15.54 -6.85
CA VAL A 57 -8.21 -14.42 -5.92
C VAL A 57 -9.58 -13.77 -5.77
N GLU A 58 -10.10 -13.72 -4.55
CA GLU A 58 -11.38 -13.08 -4.28
C GLU A 58 -11.28 -11.56 -4.46
N PRO A 59 -12.22 -10.89 -5.17
CA PRO A 59 -12.27 -9.45 -5.23
C PRO A 59 -12.38 -8.81 -3.83
N HIS A 60 -11.74 -7.67 -3.64
CA HIS A 60 -11.62 -6.96 -2.36
C HIS A 60 -10.85 -7.72 -1.27
N SER A 61 -10.03 -8.70 -1.66
CA SER A 61 -9.09 -9.38 -0.76
C SER A 61 -7.66 -8.84 -0.92
N LEU A 62 -6.90 -8.90 0.17
CA LEU A 62 -5.47 -8.61 0.19
C LEU A 62 -4.69 -9.91 0.27
N VAL A 63 -3.90 -10.20 -0.76
CA VAL A 63 -3.03 -11.37 -0.82
C VAL A 63 -1.60 -10.95 -0.56
N ILE A 64 -0.99 -11.48 0.50
CA ILE A 64 0.45 -11.27 0.79
C ILE A 64 1.26 -12.26 -0.04
N LEU A 65 2.20 -11.75 -0.83
CA LEU A 65 3.06 -12.58 -1.66
C LEU A 65 4.27 -13.06 -0.86
N PRO A 66 4.72 -14.32 -1.06
CA PRO A 66 5.93 -14.82 -0.43
C PRO A 66 7.16 -13.99 -0.82
N VAL A 67 8.07 -13.79 0.13
CA VAL A 67 9.32 -13.05 -0.08
C VAL A 67 10.26 -13.90 -0.94
N GLY A 68 10.81 -13.33 -2.01
CA GLY A 68 11.81 -14.00 -2.85
C GLY A 68 11.24 -15.02 -3.85
N GLU A 69 9.91 -15.09 -3.99
CA GLU A 69 9.25 -15.96 -4.97
C GLU A 69 8.55 -15.13 -6.06
N GLU A 70 8.73 -15.49 -7.32
CA GLU A 70 7.96 -14.91 -8.42
C GLU A 70 6.54 -15.47 -8.41
N MET A 71 5.55 -14.65 -8.72
CA MET A 71 4.14 -15.06 -8.75
C MET A 71 3.55 -14.72 -10.12
N THR A 72 2.66 -15.54 -10.64
CA THR A 72 1.98 -15.31 -11.92
C THR A 72 0.54 -14.90 -11.69
N LEU A 73 0.20 -13.68 -12.09
CA LEU A 73 -1.17 -13.18 -12.08
C LEU A 73 -1.80 -13.37 -13.46
N PHE A 74 -2.86 -14.15 -13.54
CA PHE A 74 -3.65 -14.37 -14.76
C PHE A 74 -5.02 -13.73 -14.62
N ALA A 75 -5.40 -12.92 -15.60
CA ALA A 75 -6.70 -12.26 -15.63
C ALA A 75 -7.72 -13.12 -16.41
N GLU A 76 -8.71 -13.71 -15.72
CA GLU A 76 -9.78 -14.49 -16.33
C GLU A 76 -10.84 -13.60 -17.00
N SER A 77 -10.94 -12.35 -16.55
CA SER A 77 -11.71 -11.28 -17.17
C SER A 77 -10.91 -9.98 -17.11
N ASP A 78 -11.48 -8.87 -17.61
CA ASP A 78 -10.88 -7.55 -17.41
C ASP A 78 -10.76 -7.27 -15.92
N CYS A 79 -9.52 -7.13 -15.45
CA CYS A 79 -9.16 -7.10 -14.04
C CYS A 79 -8.49 -5.77 -13.68
N HIS A 80 -8.98 -5.16 -12.60
CA HIS A 80 -8.38 -3.98 -11.99
C HIS A 80 -7.85 -4.36 -10.61
N ALA A 81 -6.55 -4.22 -10.43
CA ALA A 81 -5.87 -4.56 -9.19
C ALA A 81 -4.81 -3.51 -8.85
N VAL A 82 -4.32 -3.56 -7.62
CA VAL A 82 -3.16 -2.80 -7.18
C VAL A 82 -2.14 -3.78 -6.61
N LEU A 83 -0.89 -3.62 -7.05
CA LEU A 83 0.27 -4.28 -6.48
C LEU A 83 1.07 -3.24 -5.70
N PHE A 84 1.31 -3.51 -4.42
CA PHE A 84 2.06 -2.59 -3.57
C PHE A 84 2.98 -3.32 -2.60
N GLY A 85 3.99 -2.63 -2.10
CA GLY A 85 5.04 -3.22 -1.28
C GLY A 85 6.29 -2.36 -1.18
N GLY A 86 7.40 -2.97 -0.80
CA GLY A 86 8.67 -2.28 -0.70
C GLY A 86 9.68 -2.99 0.19
N ALA A 87 10.62 -2.19 0.71
CA ALA A 87 11.54 -2.66 1.73
C ALA A 87 10.83 -2.83 3.09
N PRO A 88 11.18 -3.87 3.86
CA PRO A 88 10.70 -4.00 5.24
C PRO A 88 11.14 -2.77 6.05
N LEU A 89 10.32 -2.39 7.03
CA LEU A 89 10.67 -1.31 7.94
C LEU A 89 11.93 -1.67 8.76
N ASP A 90 12.69 -0.65 9.15
CA ASP A 90 13.88 -0.76 10.02
C ASP A 90 13.56 -1.25 11.45
N GLY A 91 12.29 -1.47 11.77
CA GLY A 91 11.82 -1.91 13.07
C GLY A 91 10.31 -1.69 13.26
N PRO A 92 9.77 -2.07 14.42
CA PRO A 92 8.35 -1.95 14.71
C PRO A 92 7.90 -0.48 14.70
N ARG A 93 6.62 -0.27 14.34
CA ARG A 93 5.93 1.01 14.47
C ARG A 93 4.74 0.86 15.40
N ARG A 94 4.48 1.91 16.17
CA ARG A 94 3.28 2.06 16.98
C ARG A 94 2.36 3.01 16.25
N MET A 95 1.08 2.69 16.27
CA MET A 95 0.04 3.50 15.66
C MET A 95 -1.05 3.78 16.69
N ASN A 96 -1.44 5.04 16.82
CA ASN A 96 -2.64 5.43 17.53
C ASN A 96 -3.39 6.45 16.67
N TRP A 97 -4.56 6.05 16.17
CA TRP A 97 -5.32 6.87 15.22
C TRP A 97 -4.42 7.30 14.03
N ASN A 98 -4.36 8.59 13.72
CA ASN A 98 -3.56 9.14 12.63
C ASN A 98 -2.06 9.32 12.97
N PHE A 99 -1.61 8.92 14.15
CA PHE A 99 -0.21 9.08 14.58
C PHE A 99 0.56 7.77 14.53
N VAL A 100 1.68 7.78 13.82
CA VAL A 100 2.59 6.63 13.65
C VAL A 100 4.01 7.03 14.05
N SER A 101 4.63 6.27 14.95
CA SER A 101 6.01 6.50 15.40
C SER A 101 6.63 5.21 15.94
N SER A 102 7.96 5.09 15.90
CA SER A 102 8.69 4.07 16.67
C SER A 102 8.80 4.42 18.16
N ASP A 103 8.77 5.71 18.48
CA ASP A 103 8.80 6.25 19.85
C ASP A 103 7.37 6.51 20.36
N PRO A 104 6.91 5.81 21.42
CA PRO A 104 5.59 6.04 22.00
C PRO A 104 5.42 7.44 22.60
N ALA A 105 6.47 8.06 23.14
CA ALA A 105 6.36 9.38 23.77
C ALA A 105 5.95 10.46 22.75
N ARG A 106 6.42 10.33 21.49
CA ARG A 106 5.99 11.22 20.39
C ARG A 106 4.51 11.08 20.06
N ILE A 107 3.96 9.87 20.18
CA ILE A 107 2.52 9.65 19.95
C ILE A 107 1.72 10.32 21.06
N ASP A 108 2.14 10.16 22.32
CA ASP A 108 1.45 10.78 23.46
C ASP A 108 1.49 12.31 23.40
N GLU A 109 2.65 12.88 23.03
CA GLU A 109 2.79 14.33 22.79
C GLU A 109 1.85 14.80 21.66
N ALA A 110 1.86 14.11 20.51
CA ALA A 110 1.02 14.44 19.37
C ALA A 110 -0.48 14.41 19.71
N ARG A 111 -0.90 13.43 20.53
CA ARG A 111 -2.28 13.31 21.02
C ARG A 111 -2.67 14.45 21.96
N GLN A 112 -1.79 14.81 22.91
CA GLN A 112 -2.05 15.94 23.81
C GLN A 112 -2.16 17.25 23.05
N ARG A 113 -1.26 17.49 22.09
CA ARG A 113 -1.32 18.65 21.20
C ARG A 113 -2.60 18.65 20.37
N TRP A 114 -3.03 17.48 19.87
CA TRP A 114 -4.31 17.38 19.18
C TRP A 114 -5.43 17.78 20.13
N ALA A 115 -5.61 17.11 21.26
CA ALA A 115 -6.66 17.44 22.23
C ALA A 115 -6.71 18.94 22.60
N ALA A 116 -5.54 19.57 22.80
CA ALA A 116 -5.42 20.99 23.11
C ALA A 116 -5.68 21.95 21.93
N GLY A 117 -5.82 21.46 20.70
CA GLY A 117 -5.96 22.30 19.50
C GLY A 117 -4.65 22.94 19.05
N ASP A 118 -3.50 22.42 19.49
CA ASP A 118 -2.16 22.92 19.19
C ASP A 118 -1.57 22.27 17.91
N TRP A 119 -2.38 22.22 16.85
CA TRP A 119 -1.96 21.87 15.51
C TRP A 119 -2.32 23.00 14.54
N PRO A 120 -1.57 23.18 13.44
CA PRO A 120 -1.93 24.16 12.42
C PRO A 120 -3.35 23.94 11.93
N THR A 121 -4.10 25.03 11.76
CA THR A 121 -5.44 24.97 11.19
C THR A 121 -5.37 24.90 9.68
N VAL A 122 -6.31 24.17 9.08
CA VAL A 122 -6.48 24.12 7.63
C VAL A 122 -7.33 25.33 7.22
N PRO A 123 -6.87 26.20 6.30
CA PRO A 123 -7.65 27.36 5.87
C PRO A 123 -9.02 26.95 5.31
N GLY A 124 -10.09 27.56 5.83
CA GLY A 124 -11.46 27.30 5.40
C GLY A 124 -12.13 26.09 6.09
N GLU A 125 -11.40 25.35 6.92
CA GLU A 125 -11.97 24.27 7.71
C GLU A 125 -12.71 24.83 8.94
N SER A 126 -13.92 24.32 9.19
CA SER A 126 -14.77 24.72 10.30
C SER A 126 -15.05 23.59 11.28
N GLU A 127 -14.80 22.35 10.87
CA GLU A 127 -15.05 21.16 11.66
C GLU A 127 -13.73 20.53 12.14
N ARG A 128 -13.79 19.86 13.28
CA ARG A 128 -12.64 19.18 13.85
C ARG A 128 -13.04 17.82 14.38
N ILE A 129 -12.31 16.79 13.95
CA ILE A 129 -12.48 15.42 14.41
C ILE A 129 -11.75 15.25 15.76
N GLU A 130 -12.48 14.90 16.81
CA GLU A 130 -11.88 14.60 18.12
C GLU A 130 -11.18 13.25 18.13
N LEU A 131 -10.28 13.03 19.09
CA LEU A 131 -9.70 11.70 19.29
C LEU A 131 -10.81 10.74 19.77
N PRO A 132 -10.77 9.46 19.34
CA PRO A 132 -11.67 8.43 19.85
C PRO A 132 -11.44 8.14 21.34
#